data_AF-A0A1R1S8C8-F1
#
_entry.id   AF-A0A1R1S8C8-F1
#
_cell.length_a   1.000
_cell.length_b   1.000
_cell.length_c   1.000
_cell.angle_alpha   90.00
_cell.angle_beta   90.00
_cell.angle_gamma   90.00
#
_symmetry.space_group_name_H-M   'P 1'
#
loop_
_entity.id
_entity.type
_entity.pdbx_description
1 polymer ?
#
loop_
_entity_poly.entity_id
_entity_poly.type
_entity_poly.pdbx_seq_one_letter_code
_entity_poly.pdbx_strand_id
1 'polypeptide(L)'
;MPTTKAALDAAKEEAAAQELEADGGEYVTVALAGYDGVTKDVRALPNTRWRSSALRALNQGDFDGFFALVLHQDDYELYEELDPTAEGIGNFAEAVVRASGESLGKSSGPSRSSRPTRRR
;
A
#
# COMPACT_ATOMS: atom_id res chain seq x y z
N MET A 1 7.35 -26.19 -34.54
CA MET A 1 7.85 -24.80 -34.43
C MET A 1 8.18 -24.55 -32.96
N PRO A 2 9.46 -24.36 -32.57
CA PRO A 2 9.80 -24.04 -31.18
C PRO A 2 9.39 -22.59 -30.90
N THR A 3 8.50 -22.38 -29.94
CA THR A 3 8.16 -21.04 -29.44
C THR A 3 9.40 -20.45 -28.78
N THR A 4 9.85 -19.31 -29.27
CA THR A 4 11.01 -18.60 -28.72
C THR A 4 10.73 -18.24 -27.26
N LYS A 5 11.76 -18.25 -26.41
CA LYS A 5 11.66 -17.90 -24.98
C LYS A 5 10.94 -16.57 -24.75
N ALA A 6 11.15 -15.59 -25.64
CA ALA A 6 10.43 -14.32 -25.65
C ALA A 6 8.89 -14.44 -25.78
N ALA A 7 8.38 -15.43 -26.51
CA ALA A 7 6.95 -15.68 -26.63
C ALA A 7 6.37 -16.37 -25.38
N LEU A 8 7.18 -17.15 -24.67
CA LEU A 8 6.81 -17.73 -23.38
C LEU A 8 6.81 -16.68 -22.27
N ASP A 9 7.78 -15.76 -22.28
CA ASP A 9 7.85 -14.66 -21.31
C ASP A 9 6.70 -13.65 -21.53
N ALA A 10 6.37 -13.30 -22.78
CA ALA A 10 5.22 -12.46 -23.10
C ALA A 10 3.87 -13.12 -22.71
N ALA A 11 3.71 -14.42 -22.96
CA ALA A 11 2.52 -15.16 -22.52
C ALA A 11 2.42 -15.25 -20.99
N LYS A 12 3.55 -15.23 -20.28
CA LYS A 12 3.60 -15.23 -18.82
C LYS A 12 3.27 -13.85 -18.24
N GLU A 13 3.69 -12.78 -18.90
CA GLU A 13 3.31 -11.39 -18.56
C GLU A 13 1.82 -11.14 -18.84
N GLU A 14 1.29 -11.65 -19.95
CA GLU A 14 -0.15 -11.57 -20.27
C GLU A 14 -1.00 -12.43 -19.32
N ALA A 15 -0.52 -13.61 -18.94
CA ALA A 15 -1.17 -14.44 -17.93
C ALA A 15 -1.13 -13.81 -16.54
N ALA A 16 0.00 -13.19 -16.15
CA ALA A 16 0.09 -12.43 -14.89
C ALA A 16 -0.87 -11.22 -14.87
N ALA A 17 -1.06 -10.57 -16.02
CA ALA A 17 -2.04 -9.49 -16.15
C ALA A 17 -3.50 -9.97 -16.08
N GLN A 18 -3.80 -11.18 -16.56
CA GLN A 18 -5.15 -11.77 -16.50
C GLN A 18 -5.47 -12.45 -15.16
N GLU A 19 -4.47 -13.00 -14.46
CA GLU A 19 -4.62 -13.53 -13.10
C GLU A 19 -4.88 -12.40 -12.08
N LEU A 20 -4.36 -11.19 -12.32
CA LEU A 20 -4.66 -10.00 -11.53
C LEU A 20 -6.12 -9.52 -11.65
N GLU A 21 -6.83 -9.82 -12.74
CA GLU A 21 -8.24 -9.44 -12.91
C GLU A 21 -9.23 -10.45 -12.31
N ALA A 22 -8.81 -11.70 -12.06
CA ALA A 22 -9.71 -12.78 -11.69
C ALA A 22 -10.07 -12.84 -10.19
N ASP A 23 -9.34 -12.13 -9.32
CA ASP A 23 -9.49 -12.21 -7.85
C ASP A 23 -9.89 -10.85 -7.21
N GLY A 24 -10.93 -10.19 -7.74
CA GLY A 24 -11.86 -9.36 -6.95
C GLY A 24 -11.41 -8.01 -6.36
N GLY A 25 -10.17 -7.58 -6.51
CA GLY A 25 -9.75 -6.22 -6.13
C GLY A 25 -8.30 -5.91 -6.51
N GLU A 26 -8.11 -4.83 -7.28
CA GLU A 26 -6.81 -4.31 -7.70
C GLU A 26 -5.92 -4.02 -6.46
N TYR A 27 -4.99 -4.92 -6.18
CA TYR A 27 -3.98 -4.72 -5.13
C TYR A 27 -3.01 -3.63 -5.59
N VAL A 28 -2.59 -2.80 -4.64
CA VAL A 28 -1.63 -1.74 -4.85
C VAL A 28 -0.30 -2.15 -4.24
N THR A 29 0.76 -2.03 -5.02
CA THR A 29 2.13 -2.31 -4.57
C THR A 29 2.67 -1.13 -3.77
N VAL A 30 3.08 -1.37 -2.53
CA VAL A 30 3.57 -0.34 -1.60
C VAL A 30 4.80 -0.84 -0.88
N ALA A 31 5.79 0.03 -0.73
CA ALA A 31 6.98 -0.25 0.04
C ALA A 31 6.67 -0.29 1.56
N LEU A 32 6.96 -1.42 2.20
CA LEU A 32 6.91 -1.60 3.64
C LEU A 32 8.34 -1.55 4.20
N ALA A 33 8.57 -0.64 5.15
CA ALA A 33 9.85 -0.50 5.83
C ALA A 33 9.87 -1.34 7.11
N GLY A 34 10.79 -2.30 7.19
CA GLY A 34 11.02 -3.09 8.40
C GLY A 34 11.83 -2.37 9.45
N TYR A 35 11.93 -2.97 10.64
CA TYR A 35 12.70 -2.45 11.77
C TYR A 35 14.17 -2.21 11.43
N ASP A 36 14.77 -3.12 10.65
CA ASP A 36 16.19 -3.08 10.26
C ASP A 36 16.49 -2.02 9.18
N GLY A 37 15.51 -1.22 8.78
CA GLY A 37 15.63 -0.21 7.71
C GLY A 37 15.59 -0.79 6.30
N VAL A 38 15.36 -2.10 6.17
CA VAL A 38 15.13 -2.76 4.88
C VAL A 38 13.70 -2.48 4.42
N THR A 39 13.55 -2.03 3.18
CA THR A 39 12.24 -1.83 2.54
C THR A 39 11.98 -2.94 1.53
N LYS A 40 10.83 -3.60 1.60
CA LYS A 40 10.36 -4.52 0.55
C LYS A 40 9.02 -4.06 0.01
N ASP A 41 8.75 -4.36 -1.26
CA ASP A 41 7.46 -4.07 -1.87
C ASP A 41 6.46 -5.16 -1.52
N VAL A 42 5.27 -4.75 -1.07
CA VAL A 42 4.20 -5.62 -0.57
C VAL A 42 2.91 -5.23 -1.28
N ARG A 43 2.07 -6.21 -1.63
CA ARG A 43 0.76 -5.99 -2.25
C ARG A 43 -0.29 -5.80 -1.15
N ALA A 44 -0.98 -4.67 -1.22
CA ALA A 44 -1.96 -4.26 -0.23
C ALA A 44 -3.26 -3.83 -0.89
N LEU A 45 -4.38 -4.07 -0.22
CA LEU A 45 -5.67 -3.55 -0.65
C LEU A 45 -5.67 -2.02 -0.58
N PRO A 46 -6.27 -1.33 -1.56
CA PRO A 46 -6.44 0.12 -1.51
C PRO A 46 -7.36 0.52 -0.36
N ASN A 47 -7.19 1.74 0.16
CA ASN A 47 -7.94 2.24 1.33
C ASN A 47 -9.47 2.14 1.16
N THR A 48 -9.99 2.38 -0.04
CA THR A 48 -11.43 2.26 -0.36
C THR A 48 -12.01 0.86 -0.15
N ARG A 49 -11.15 -0.17 -0.14
CA ARG A 49 -11.53 -1.57 0.05
C ARG A 49 -11.26 -2.08 1.46
N TRP A 50 -10.72 -1.25 2.36
CA TRP A 50 -10.51 -1.64 3.74
C TRP A 50 -11.85 -1.87 4.43
N ARG A 51 -12.03 -3.08 4.94
CA ARG A 51 -13.22 -3.44 5.72
C ARG A 51 -13.20 -2.66 7.03
N SER A 52 -14.38 -2.42 7.61
CA SER A 52 -14.51 -1.78 8.93
C SER A 52 -13.76 -2.54 10.03
N SER A 53 -13.56 -3.85 9.87
CA SER A 53 -12.71 -4.66 10.76
C SER A 53 -11.23 -4.28 10.67
N ALA A 54 -10.70 -4.02 9.47
CA ALA A 54 -9.31 -3.59 9.28
C ALA A 54 -9.09 -2.19 9.88
N LEU A 55 -10.02 -1.26 9.61
CA LEU A 55 -9.99 0.07 10.22
C LEU A 55 -10.10 0.01 11.75
N ARG A 56 -10.91 -0.90 12.29
CA ARG A 56 -11.03 -1.09 13.74
C ARG A 56 -9.73 -1.65 14.33
N ALA A 57 -9.12 -2.65 13.71
CA ALA A 57 -7.85 -3.23 14.13
C ALA A 57 -6.76 -2.14 14.19
N LEU A 58 -6.65 -1.33 13.13
CA LEU A 58 -5.73 -0.19 13.08
C LEU A 58 -5.97 0.81 14.22
N ASN A 59 -7.23 1.18 14.49
CA ASN A 59 -7.58 2.10 15.58
C ASN A 59 -7.34 1.51 16.98
N GLN A 60 -7.34 0.19 17.12
CA GLN A 60 -7.07 -0.53 18.37
C GLN A 60 -5.57 -0.79 18.58
N GLY A 61 -4.72 -0.49 17.59
CA GLY A 61 -3.30 -0.84 17.61
C GLY A 61 -3.04 -2.32 17.37
N ASP A 62 -4.03 -3.07 16.87
CA ASP A 62 -3.89 -4.45 16.43
C ASP A 62 -3.35 -4.46 14.99
N PHE A 63 -2.02 -4.38 14.88
CA PHE A 63 -1.36 -4.29 13.58
C PHE A 63 -1.33 -5.63 12.84
N ASP A 64 -1.15 -6.74 13.55
CA ASP A 64 -1.19 -8.09 12.96
C ASP A 64 -2.56 -8.36 12.34
N GLY A 65 -3.63 -8.06 13.07
CA GLY A 65 -5.00 -8.16 12.56
C GLY A 65 -5.28 -7.22 11.39
N PHE A 66 -4.65 -6.04 11.35
CA PHE A 66 -4.74 -5.12 10.22
C PHE A 66 -4.05 -5.69 8.97
N PHE A 67 -2.79 -6.11 9.07
CA PHE A 67 -2.03 -6.62 7.93
C PHE A 67 -2.59 -7.94 7.40
N ALA A 68 -3.11 -8.82 8.26
CA ALA A 68 -3.79 -10.04 7.84
C ALA A 68 -5.06 -9.79 7.01
N LEU A 69 -5.66 -8.60 7.14
CA LEU A 69 -6.87 -8.20 6.41
C LEU A 69 -6.59 -7.34 5.18
N VAL A 70 -5.43 -6.68 5.13
CA VAL A 70 -5.10 -5.68 4.10
C VAL A 70 -4.05 -6.19 3.12
N LEU A 71 -3.11 -7.03 3.56
CA LEU A 71 -2.10 -7.59 2.65
C LEU A 71 -2.64 -8.75 1.85
N HIS A 72 -2.00 -8.97 0.70
CA HIS A 72 -2.08 -10.25 0.02
C HIS A 72 -1.51 -11.37 0.90
N GLN A 73 -2.11 -12.56 0.82
CA GLN A 73 -1.74 -13.70 1.66
C GLN A 73 -0.25 -14.08 1.55
N ASP A 74 0.31 -14.05 0.34
CA ASP A 74 1.72 -14.36 0.08
C ASP A 74 2.70 -13.37 0.71
N ASP A 75 2.28 -12.13 0.95
CA ASP A 75 3.17 -11.07 1.41
C ASP A 75 3.05 -10.84 2.93
N TYR A 76 2.19 -11.61 3.61
CA TYR A 76 2.05 -11.57 5.07
C TYR A 76 3.29 -12.11 5.79
N GLU A 77 3.93 -13.15 5.26
CA GLU A 77 5.20 -13.67 5.81
C GLU A 77 6.31 -12.60 5.70
N LEU A 78 6.31 -11.79 4.64
CA LEU A 78 7.23 -10.67 4.51
C LEU A 78 7.00 -9.58 5.56
N TYR A 79 5.75 -9.36 5.97
CA TYR A 79 5.44 -8.45 7.08
C TYR A 79 6.02 -8.96 8.41
N GLU A 80 5.83 -10.25 8.70
CA GLU A 80 6.37 -10.88 9.92
C GLU A 80 7.90 -10.84 9.97
N GLU A 81 8.56 -11.02 8.83
CA GLU A 81 10.02 -10.90 8.73
C GLU A 81 10.52 -9.46 8.90
N LEU A 82 9.78 -8.47 8.38
CA LEU A 82 10.19 -7.08 8.39
C LEU A 82 9.96 -6.42 9.76
N ASP A 83 8.95 -6.86 10.50
CA ASP A 83 8.56 -6.33 11.82
C ASP A 83 8.55 -4.77 11.84
N PRO A 84 7.70 -4.12 11.03
CA PRO A 84 7.71 -2.67 10.90
C PRO A 84 7.33 -1.98 12.22
N THR A 85 7.99 -0.87 12.54
CA THR A 85 7.59 -0.04 13.68
C THR A 85 6.22 0.60 13.46
N ALA A 86 5.53 1.03 14.53
CA ALA A 86 4.26 1.76 14.42
C ALA A 86 4.35 3.00 13.51
N GLU A 87 5.50 3.67 13.45
CA GLU A 87 5.77 4.75 12.50
C GLU A 87 5.85 4.24 11.05
N GLY A 88 6.56 3.12 10.82
CA GLY A 88 6.62 2.45 9.53
C GLY A 88 5.24 2.01 9.01
N ILE A 89 4.37 1.53 9.91
CA ILE A 89 2.99 1.16 9.60
C ILE A 89 2.16 2.39 9.20
N GLY A 90 2.30 3.50 9.91
CA GLY A 90 1.65 4.76 9.55
C GLY A 90 2.09 5.26 8.17
N ASN A 91 3.39 5.19 7.88
CA ASN A 91 3.95 5.56 6.58
C ASN A 91 3.46 4.65 5.45
N PHE A 92 3.34 3.34 5.73
CA PHE A 92 2.76 2.38 4.78
C PHE A 92 1.31 2.73 4.46
N ALA A 93 0.47 3.01 5.47
CA ALA A 93 -0.92 3.39 5.25
C ALA A 93 -1.05 4.66 4.40
N GLU A 94 -0.20 5.67 4.62
CA GLU A 94 -0.16 6.87 3.79
C GLU A 94 0.29 6.57 2.35
N ALA A 95 1.25 5.66 2.18
CA ALA A 95 1.74 5.24 0.87
C ALA A 95 0.68 4.45 0.09
N VAL A 96 -0.09 3.57 0.74
CA VAL A 96 -1.25 2.88 0.14
C VAL A 96 -2.27 3.87 -0.38
N VAL A 97 -2.62 4.87 0.42
CA VAL A 97 -3.55 5.92 0.03
C VAL A 97 -3.03 6.67 -1.20
N ARG A 98 -1.77 7.11 -1.18
CA ARG A 98 -1.15 7.82 -2.30
C ARG A 98 -1.11 6.99 -3.58
N ALA A 99 -0.83 5.70 -3.46
CA ALA A 99 -0.73 4.78 -4.59
C ALA A 99 -2.11 4.37 -5.14
N SER A 100 -3.15 4.36 -4.31
CA SER A 100 -4.55 4.11 -4.74
C SER A 100 -5.21 5.26 -5.52
N GLY A 101 -4.48 6.36 -5.81
CA GLY A 101 -4.98 7.47 -6.61
C GLY A 101 -5.99 8.39 -5.90
N GLU A 102 -6.48 8.02 -4.72
CA GLU A 102 -7.23 8.92 -3.85
C GLU A 102 -6.27 9.81 -3.06
N SER A 103 -6.27 11.08 -3.40
CA SER A 103 -5.87 12.11 -2.44
C SER A 103 -6.82 11.98 -1.24
N LEU A 104 -6.36 11.36 -0.13
CA LEU A 104 -6.97 11.65 1.17
C LEU A 104 -7.04 13.16 1.20
N GLY A 105 -8.23 13.73 1.31
CA GLY A 105 -8.46 15.17 1.28
C GLY A 105 -7.72 15.89 2.41
N LYS A 106 -6.38 15.95 2.34
CA LYS A 106 -5.60 17.11 2.70
C LYS A 106 -6.12 18.18 1.75
N SER A 107 -7.26 18.75 2.12
CA SER A 107 -7.41 20.18 1.99
C SER A 107 -6.09 20.72 2.54
N SER A 108 -5.23 21.11 1.62
CA SER A 108 -4.09 21.96 1.91
C SER A 108 -4.72 23.20 2.54
N GLY A 109 -4.97 23.16 3.85
CA GLY A 109 -5.43 24.29 4.61
C GLY A 109 -4.52 25.46 4.24
N PRO A 110 -5.07 26.65 3.97
CA PRO A 110 -4.32 27.73 3.35
C PRO A 110 -3.00 27.92 4.09
N SER A 111 -1.89 27.67 3.36
CA SER A 111 -0.55 27.99 3.81
C SER A 111 -0.60 29.40 4.38
N ARG A 112 -0.26 29.55 5.66
CA ARG A 112 -0.21 30.85 6.32
C ARG A 112 0.74 31.74 5.52
N SER A 113 0.17 32.56 4.64
CA SER A 113 0.87 33.62 3.95
C SER A 113 1.55 34.47 5.01
N SER A 114 2.88 34.41 5.06
CA SER A 114 3.74 35.16 5.98
C SER A 114 3.85 36.63 5.56
N ARG A 115 2.78 37.21 5.04
CA ARG A 115 2.75 38.60 4.60
C ARG A 115 2.46 39.46 5.83
N PRO A 116 3.46 40.15 6.42
CA PRO A 116 3.19 41.04 7.55
C PRO A 116 2.30 42.16 7.03
N THR A 117 1.04 42.19 7.46
CA THR A 117 0.16 43.35 7.35
C THR A 117 0.64 44.40 8.35
N ARG A 118 1.81 44.99 8.10
CA ARG A 118 2.29 46.14 8.87
C ARG A 118 1.82 47.42 8.19
N ARG A 119 0.77 47.98 8.79
CA ARG A 119 0.27 49.36 8.67
C ARG A 119 1.40 50.38 8.47
N ARG A 120 1.27 51.18 7.42
CA ARG A 120 1.67 52.59 7.37
C ARG A 120 0.67 53.34 6.52
#